data_AF-T0Z8W1-F1
#
_entry.id   AF-T0Z8W1-F1
#
_cell.length_a   1.000
_cell.length_b   1.000
_cell.length_c   1.000
_cell.angle_alpha   90.00
_cell.angle_beta   90.00
_cell.angle_gamma   90.00
#
_symmetry.space_group_name_H-M   'P 1'
#
loop_
_entity.id
_entity.type
_entity.pdbx_description
1 polymer ?
#
loop_
_entity_poly.entity_id
_entity_poly.type
_entity_poly.pdbx_seq_one_letter_code
_entity_poly.pdbx_strand_id
1 'polypeptide(L)'
;AVREKRKLMVSTATVALQRQLERDLEKLAVVAPVKFKHKVLKGRARYVCDRDLAHLGGEDEAQASLGLGDAIAPAWTFKPTKQEIATTHRMLEARRRKTWDGDMDSWKDPIPERIRPLITTTGAGCSGQSCQHMVRCPYHAAKRGWVDADVLVVNHALLLADQALGSGALLP
;
A
#
# COMPACT_ATOMS: atom_id res chain seq x y z
N ALA A 1 -20.34 -9.01 18.55
CA ALA A 1 -19.61 -9.19 17.27
C ALA A 1 -18.85 -10.52 17.21
N VAL A 2 -17.59 -10.63 17.66
CA VAL A 2 -16.79 -11.86 17.46
C VAL A 2 -17.43 -13.11 18.10
N ARG A 3 -17.93 -13.00 19.34
CA ARG A 3 -18.67 -14.08 20.02
C ARG A 3 -19.94 -14.52 19.28
N GLU A 4 -20.51 -13.62 18.47
CA GLU A 4 -21.73 -13.85 17.70
C GLU A 4 -21.43 -14.24 16.25
N LYS A 5 -20.16 -14.55 15.92
CA LYS A 5 -19.68 -14.87 14.56
C LYS A 5 -19.97 -13.78 13.52
N ARG A 6 -19.96 -12.51 13.96
CA ARG A 6 -20.10 -11.34 13.07
C ARG A 6 -18.75 -10.68 12.87
N LYS A 7 -18.49 -10.24 11.63
CA LYS A 7 -17.34 -9.38 11.30
C LYS A 7 -17.61 -7.95 11.75
N LEU A 8 -16.60 -7.30 12.32
CA LEU A 8 -16.64 -5.90 12.74
C LEU A 8 -15.77 -5.08 11.79
N MET A 9 -16.35 -4.08 11.14
CA MET A 9 -15.59 -3.09 10.40
C MET A 9 -15.57 -1.77 11.18
N VAL A 10 -14.37 -1.24 11.43
CA VAL A 10 -14.17 0.07 12.07
C VAL A 10 -13.63 1.02 11.03
N SER A 11 -14.37 2.10 10.78
CA SER A 11 -13.96 3.15 9.87
C SER A 11 -13.47 4.37 10.65
N THR A 12 -12.30 4.90 10.30
CA THR A 12 -11.69 6.05 10.99
C THR A 12 -11.48 7.23 10.04
N ALA A 13 -11.55 8.45 10.56
CA ALA A 13 -11.36 9.67 9.76
C ALA A 13 -9.93 9.90 9.30
N THR A 14 -8.95 9.69 10.19
CA THR A 14 -7.53 10.02 9.91
C THR A 14 -6.65 8.78 9.97
N VAL A 15 -5.54 8.82 9.24
CA VAL A 15 -4.52 7.74 9.29
C VAL A 15 -3.87 7.66 10.67
N ALA A 16 -3.75 8.78 11.39
CA ALA A 16 -3.21 8.80 12.75
C ALA A 16 -4.09 7.98 13.71
N LEU A 17 -5.42 8.19 13.66
CA LEU A 17 -6.38 7.39 14.45
C LEU A 17 -6.36 5.93 14.03
N GLN A 18 -6.24 5.65 12.73
CA GLN A 18 -6.14 4.28 12.22
C GLN A 18 -4.94 3.53 12.83
N ARG A 19 -3.76 4.17 12.86
CA ARG A 19 -2.54 3.60 13.45
C ARG A 19 -2.63 3.46 14.98
N GLN A 20 -3.29 4.39 15.64
CA GLN A 20 -3.54 4.28 17.08
C GLN A 20 -4.40 3.04 17.36
N LEU A 21 -5.50 2.89 16.62
CA LEU A 21 -6.41 1.77 16.77
C LEU A 21 -5.73 0.43 16.44
N GLU A 22 -4.83 0.39 15.45
CA GLU A 22 -4.01 -0.79 15.14
C GLU A 22 -3.22 -1.27 16.38
N ARG A 23 -2.46 -0.37 17.01
CA ARG A 23 -1.69 -0.69 18.23
C ARG A 23 -2.58 -1.09 19.40
N ASP A 24 -3.74 -0.44 19.53
CA ASP A 24 -4.69 -0.75 20.59
C ASP A 24 -5.35 -2.12 20.37
N LEU A 25 -5.63 -2.51 19.13
CA LEU A 25 -6.14 -3.84 18.77
C LEU A 25 -5.09 -4.94 18.98
N GLU A 26 -3.82 -4.67 18.69
CA GLU A 26 -2.72 -5.59 18.99
C GLU A 26 -2.64 -5.88 20.50
N LYS A 27 -2.66 -4.82 21.33
CA LYS A 27 -2.68 -4.96 22.79
C LYS A 27 -3.93 -5.69 23.27
N LEU A 28 -5.09 -5.36 22.70
CA LEU A 28 -6.36 -5.99 23.05
C LEU A 28 -6.36 -7.48 22.69
N ALA A 29 -5.77 -7.88 21.56
CA ALA A 29 -5.69 -9.29 21.14
C ALA A 29 -4.89 -10.17 22.12
N VAL A 30 -3.95 -9.59 22.87
CA VAL A 30 -3.18 -10.30 23.90
C VAL A 30 -4.02 -10.56 25.15
N VAL A 31 -4.79 -9.57 25.59
CA VAL A 31 -5.54 -9.62 26.87
C VAL A 31 -6.98 -10.11 26.71
N ALA A 32 -7.54 -10.07 25.50
CA ALA A 32 -8.93 -10.39 25.28
C ALA A 32 -9.22 -11.88 25.56
N PRO A 33 -10.34 -12.19 26.23
CA PRO A 33 -10.75 -13.57 26.50
C PRO A 33 -11.19 -14.33 25.25
N VAL A 34 -11.32 -13.64 24.12
CA VAL A 34 -11.70 -14.21 22.82
C VAL A 34 -10.57 -13.92 21.84
N LYS A 35 -10.08 -14.97 21.16
CA LYS A 35 -9.12 -14.79 20.06
C LYS A 35 -9.85 -14.23 18.85
N PHE A 36 -9.30 -13.17 18.28
CA PHE A 36 -9.82 -12.55 17.07
C PHE A 36 -8.65 -12.18 16.15
N LYS A 37 -8.87 -12.27 14.84
CA LYS A 37 -7.96 -11.77 13.81
C LYS A 37 -8.34 -10.34 13.49
N HIS A 38 -7.37 -9.44 13.52
CA HIS A 38 -7.58 -8.07 13.09
C HIS A 38 -6.69 -7.74 11.90
N LYS A 39 -7.11 -6.79 11.07
CA LYS A 39 -6.33 -6.32 9.94
C LYS A 39 -6.63 -4.87 9.62
N VAL A 40 -5.61 -4.15 9.18
CA VAL A 40 -5.71 -2.75 8.78
C VAL A 40 -5.55 -2.64 7.27
N LEU A 41 -6.49 -1.99 6.60
CA LEU A 41 -6.39 -1.69 5.17
C LEU A 41 -6.12 -0.20 4.94
N LYS A 42 -5.09 0.06 4.17
CA LYS A 42 -4.68 1.41 3.77
C LYS A 42 -4.89 1.60 2.26
N GLY A 43 -5.03 2.84 1.83
CA GLY A 43 -5.13 3.18 0.41
C GLY A 43 -3.83 2.89 -0.35
N ARG A 44 -3.92 2.75 -1.69
CA ARG A 44 -2.77 2.44 -2.56
C ARG A 44 -1.61 3.44 -2.43
N ALA A 45 -1.92 4.73 -2.27
CA ALA A 45 -0.92 5.79 -2.08
C ALA A 45 -0.12 5.71 -0.76
N ARG A 46 -0.42 4.73 0.11
CA ARG A 46 0.37 4.41 1.30
C ARG A 46 1.36 3.29 1.07
N TYR A 47 1.32 2.65 -0.08
CA TYR A 47 2.24 1.59 -0.46
C TYR A 47 3.09 2.01 -1.63
N VAL A 48 4.35 1.61 -1.62
CA VAL A 48 5.23 1.77 -2.77
C VAL A 48 4.75 0.91 -3.93
N CYS A 49 4.85 1.43 -5.14
CA CYS A 49 4.58 0.69 -6.36
C CYS A 49 5.88 0.08 -6.85
N ASP A 50 6.06 -1.24 -6.69
CA ASP A 50 7.28 -1.93 -7.13
C ASP A 50 7.59 -1.70 -8.63
N ARG A 51 6.54 -1.56 -9.46
CA ARG A 51 6.68 -1.20 -10.88
C ARG A 51 7.34 0.17 -11.04
N ASP A 52 6.74 1.20 -10.44
CA ASP A 52 7.20 2.58 -10.61
C ASP A 52 8.58 2.78 -9.95
N LEU A 53 8.81 2.11 -8.83
CA LEU A 53 10.10 2.10 -8.13
C LEU A 53 11.22 1.46 -8.98
N ALA A 54 10.95 0.36 -9.68
CA ALA A 54 11.91 -0.29 -10.56
C ALA A 54 12.26 0.60 -11.78
N HIS A 55 11.26 1.23 -12.39
CA HIS A 55 11.47 2.18 -13.51
C HIS A 55 12.32 3.38 -13.07
N LEU A 56 12.05 3.97 -11.90
CA LEU A 56 12.79 5.13 -11.39
C LEU A 56 14.18 4.78 -10.87
N GLY A 57 14.36 3.55 -10.37
CA GLY A 57 15.63 2.98 -9.93
C GLY A 57 16.54 2.54 -11.07
N GLY A 58 16.20 2.84 -12.33
CA GLY A 58 17.09 2.59 -13.47
C GLY A 58 17.28 1.12 -13.82
N GLU A 59 16.40 0.22 -13.36
CA GLU A 59 16.46 -1.19 -13.80
C GLU A 59 15.92 -1.37 -15.23
N ASP A 60 15.12 -0.41 -15.72
CA ASP A 60 14.59 -0.34 -17.08
C ASP A 60 15.26 0.79 -17.90
N GLU A 61 16.60 0.83 -17.99
CA GLU A 61 17.29 1.66 -18.99
C GLU A 61 16.89 1.28 -20.44
N ALA A 62 16.31 0.09 -20.64
CA ALA A 62 15.90 -0.42 -21.96
C ALA A 62 14.60 0.19 -22.52
N GLN A 63 13.78 0.90 -21.73
CA GLN A 63 12.52 1.52 -22.24
C GLN A 63 12.59 3.04 -22.40
N ALA A 64 13.76 3.67 -22.22
CA ALA A 64 13.93 5.10 -22.47
C ALA A 64 14.00 5.47 -23.97
N SER A 65 14.00 4.50 -24.90
CA SER A 65 14.32 4.76 -26.31
C SER A 65 13.22 4.51 -27.36
N LEU A 66 12.03 4.02 -27.03
CA LEU A 66 10.99 3.82 -28.05
C LEU A 66 9.61 4.16 -27.51
N GLY A 67 9.13 5.36 -27.87
CA GLY A 67 7.80 5.88 -27.56
C GLY A 67 6.66 5.16 -28.28
N LEU A 68 6.54 3.85 -28.08
CA LEU A 68 5.44 3.02 -28.57
C LEU A 68 5.19 1.87 -27.57
N GLY A 69 4.34 2.11 -26.57
CA GLY A 69 3.87 1.08 -25.65
C GLY A 69 2.89 1.65 -24.62
N ASP A 70 1.61 1.29 -24.72
CA ASP A 70 0.55 1.70 -23.82
C ASP A 70 0.83 1.30 -22.35
N ALA A 71 1.36 2.21 -21.54
CA ALA A 71 1.01 2.42 -20.12
C ALA A 71 1.87 3.53 -19.51
N ILE A 72 1.22 4.40 -18.73
CA ILE A 72 1.75 5.58 -18.06
C ILE A 72 2.73 5.13 -16.94
N ALA A 73 3.97 4.79 -17.28
CA ALA A 73 5.03 4.60 -16.31
C ALA A 73 5.59 5.98 -15.91
N PRO A 74 5.69 6.32 -14.61
CA PRO A 74 6.21 7.61 -14.19
C PRO A 74 7.72 7.68 -14.49
N ALA A 75 8.08 8.54 -15.43
CA ALA A 75 9.46 9.01 -15.60
C ALA A 75 9.75 10.15 -14.61
N TRP A 76 11.03 10.41 -14.34
CA TRP A 76 11.43 11.59 -13.58
C TRP A 76 10.92 12.87 -14.28
N THR A 77 9.96 13.55 -13.67
CA THR A 77 9.38 14.80 -14.20
C THR A 77 10.27 16.03 -13.95
N PHE A 78 11.35 15.85 -13.20
CA PHE A 78 12.36 16.86 -12.86
C PHE A 78 13.73 16.20 -12.86
N LYS A 79 14.81 17.00 -12.93
CA LYS A 79 16.18 16.49 -12.80
C LYS A 79 16.40 15.98 -11.36
N PRO A 80 16.51 14.66 -11.13
CA PRO A 80 16.63 14.14 -9.79
C PRO A 80 18.02 14.43 -9.21
N THR A 81 18.05 14.58 -7.90
CA THR A 81 19.30 14.75 -7.14
C THR A 81 19.91 13.37 -6.88
N LYS A 82 21.25 13.30 -6.74
CA LYS A 82 21.95 12.05 -6.39
C LYS A 82 21.35 11.36 -5.14
N GLN A 83 20.92 12.14 -4.15
CA GLN A 83 20.27 11.62 -2.93
C GLN A 83 18.91 10.96 -3.19
N GLU A 84 18.16 11.43 -4.18
CA GLU A 84 16.83 10.91 -4.50
C GLU A 84 16.92 9.59 -5.24
N ILE A 85 17.79 9.53 -6.24
CA ILE A 85 18.14 8.29 -6.93
C ILE A 85 18.63 7.26 -5.91
N ALA A 86 19.55 7.65 -5.02
CA ALA A 86 20.05 6.77 -3.97
C ALA A 86 18.94 6.30 -3.01
N THR A 87 17.93 7.13 -2.74
CA THR A 87 16.79 6.75 -1.87
C THR A 87 15.89 5.74 -2.57
N THR A 88 15.53 5.98 -3.84
CA THR A 88 14.76 5.03 -4.66
C THR A 88 15.47 3.68 -4.76
N HIS A 89 16.78 3.66 -5.01
CA HIS A 89 17.57 2.42 -5.02
C HIS A 89 17.57 1.70 -3.67
N ARG A 90 17.73 2.43 -2.56
CA ARG A 90 17.68 1.82 -1.21
C ARG A 90 16.33 1.20 -0.92
N MET A 91 15.24 1.85 -1.31
CA MET A 91 13.89 1.30 -1.17
C MET A 91 13.72 0.03 -2.00
N LEU A 92 14.22 0.03 -3.24
CA LEU A 92 14.16 -1.12 -4.14
C LEU A 92 14.96 -2.31 -3.61
N GLU A 93 16.18 -2.07 -3.12
CA GLU A 93 17.00 -3.07 -2.45
C GLU A 93 16.32 -3.64 -1.20
N ALA A 94 15.71 -2.78 -0.36
CA ALA A 94 15.00 -3.23 0.83
C ALA A 94 13.78 -4.10 0.49
N ARG A 95 13.07 -3.79 -0.61
CA ARG A 95 12.00 -4.63 -1.16
C ARG A 95 12.52 -5.97 -1.65
N ARG A 96 13.63 -5.97 -2.41
CA ARG A 96 14.28 -7.19 -2.93
C ARG A 96 14.74 -8.11 -1.79
N ARG A 97 15.34 -7.55 -0.74
CA ARG A 97 15.81 -8.27 0.45
C ARG A 97 14.69 -8.65 1.43
N LYS A 98 13.43 -8.23 1.17
CA LYS A 98 12.27 -8.42 2.06
C LYS A 98 12.48 -7.86 3.47
N THR A 99 13.36 -6.87 3.62
CA THR A 99 13.57 -6.17 4.90
C THR A 99 12.53 -5.08 5.13
N TRP A 100 11.74 -4.75 4.10
CA TRP A 100 10.66 -3.79 4.15
C TRP A 100 9.43 -4.31 3.38
N ASP A 101 8.26 -4.16 4.00
CA ASP A 101 6.97 -4.62 3.48
C ASP A 101 6.41 -3.74 2.36
N GLY A 102 6.98 -2.55 2.16
CA GLY A 102 6.56 -1.59 1.14
C GLY A 102 5.49 -0.60 1.63
N ASP A 103 5.20 -0.58 2.93
CA ASP A 103 4.39 0.47 3.54
C ASP A 103 5.22 1.75 3.72
N MET A 104 4.81 2.83 3.08
CA MET A 104 5.47 4.14 3.15
C MET A 104 5.56 4.66 4.59
N ASP A 105 4.68 4.18 5.45
CA ASP A 105 4.61 4.55 6.86
C ASP A 105 5.63 3.84 7.76
N SER A 106 6.15 2.70 7.31
CA SER A 106 7.14 1.88 8.04
C SER A 106 8.58 2.18 7.59
N TRP A 107 8.75 2.96 6.53
CA TRP A 107 10.06 3.37 6.03
C TRP A 107 10.74 4.37 6.99
N LYS A 108 12.01 4.11 7.33
CA LYS A 108 12.74 4.86 8.38
C LYS A 108 13.35 6.17 7.88
N ASP A 109 13.79 6.20 6.63
CA ASP A 109 14.50 7.37 6.10
C ASP A 109 13.50 8.41 5.59
N PRO A 110 13.84 9.72 5.66
CA PRO A 110 12.98 10.75 5.10
C PRO A 110 12.85 10.58 3.58
N ILE A 111 11.61 10.52 3.10
CA ILE A 111 11.28 10.46 1.67
C ILE A 111 10.91 11.88 1.22
N PRO A 112 11.62 12.47 0.25
CA PRO A 112 11.24 13.76 -0.31
C PRO A 112 9.81 13.75 -0.86
N GLU A 113 9.00 14.75 -0.50
CA GLU A 113 7.59 14.83 -0.93
C GLU A 113 7.43 14.80 -2.46
N ARG A 114 8.39 15.36 -3.20
CA ARG A 114 8.37 15.36 -4.67
C ARG A 114 8.62 14.00 -5.32
N ILE A 115 9.28 13.05 -4.63
CA ILE A 115 9.49 11.69 -5.17
C ILE A 115 8.34 10.75 -4.82
N ARG A 116 7.64 11.03 -3.71
CA ARG A 116 6.54 10.20 -3.21
C ARG A 116 5.43 9.91 -4.23
N PRO A 117 4.94 10.86 -5.05
CA PRO A 117 3.94 10.56 -6.08
C PRO A 117 4.52 9.78 -7.27
N LEU A 118 5.85 9.76 -7.44
CA LEU A 118 6.49 8.99 -8.51
C LEU A 118 6.67 7.52 -8.12
N ILE A 119 6.85 7.23 -6.83
CA ILE A 119 7.05 5.86 -6.32
C ILE A 119 5.77 5.21 -5.76
N THR A 120 4.63 5.88 -5.83
CA THR A 120 3.32 5.36 -5.39
C THR A 120 2.28 5.52 -6.49
N THR A 121 1.22 4.72 -6.46
CA THR A 121 0.13 4.80 -7.44
C THR A 121 -1.22 5.06 -6.77
N THR A 122 -2.11 5.70 -7.50
CA THR A 122 -3.54 5.81 -7.15
C THR A 122 -4.32 4.59 -7.67
N GLY A 123 -5.62 4.53 -7.35
CA GLY A 123 -6.51 3.51 -7.92
C GLY A 123 -6.61 3.57 -9.45
N ALA A 124 -6.67 4.78 -10.02
CA ALA A 124 -6.79 4.99 -11.47
C ALA A 124 -5.52 4.63 -12.25
N GLY A 125 -4.32 4.82 -11.67
CA GLY A 125 -3.04 4.48 -12.31
C GLY A 125 -2.59 3.02 -12.13
N CYS A 126 -3.37 2.22 -11.40
CA CYS A 126 -3.02 0.85 -11.06
C CYS A 126 -3.67 -0.14 -12.04
N SER A 127 -2.86 -0.94 -12.73
CA SER A 127 -3.34 -2.00 -13.64
C SER A 127 -3.98 -3.21 -12.92
N GLY A 128 -4.07 -3.17 -11.59
CA GLY A 128 -4.75 -4.20 -10.79
C GLY A 128 -4.21 -5.61 -11.04
N GLN A 129 -5.11 -6.51 -11.42
CA GLN A 129 -4.79 -7.92 -11.68
C GLN A 129 -3.87 -8.12 -12.91
N SER A 130 -3.91 -7.20 -13.87
CA SER A 130 -3.07 -7.25 -15.08
C SER A 130 -1.65 -6.74 -14.84
N CYS A 131 -1.32 -6.30 -13.62
CA CYS A 131 0.02 -5.82 -13.29
C CYS A 131 1.01 -6.98 -13.18
N GLN A 132 2.11 -6.93 -13.93
CA GLN A 132 3.19 -7.95 -13.89
C GLN A 132 3.83 -8.09 -12.50
N HIS A 133 3.79 -7.03 -11.69
CA HIS A 133 4.33 -7.03 -10.32
C HIS A 133 3.29 -7.42 -9.26
N MET A 134 2.07 -7.84 -9.63
CA MET A 134 0.97 -8.10 -8.68
C MET A 134 1.31 -9.12 -7.59
N VAL A 135 2.11 -10.14 -7.91
CA VAL A 135 2.55 -11.17 -6.94
C VAL A 135 3.44 -10.59 -5.83
N ARG A 136 4.30 -9.63 -6.17
CA ARG A 136 5.23 -8.99 -5.23
C ARG A 136 4.68 -7.68 -4.66
N CYS A 137 3.63 -7.13 -5.25
CA CYS A 137 3.05 -5.83 -4.91
C CYS A 137 2.71 -5.69 -3.41
N PRO A 138 3.26 -4.68 -2.71
CA PRO A 138 3.00 -4.42 -1.29
C PRO A 138 1.52 -4.25 -0.98
N TYR A 139 0.80 -3.48 -1.80
CA TYR A 139 -0.62 -3.22 -1.59
C TYR A 139 -1.44 -4.52 -1.63
N HIS A 140 -1.19 -5.38 -2.61
CA HIS A 140 -1.88 -6.66 -2.72
C HIS A 140 -1.46 -7.60 -1.58
N ALA A 141 -0.17 -7.66 -1.25
CA ALA A 141 0.33 -8.46 -0.12
C ALA A 141 -0.31 -8.03 1.20
N ALA A 142 -0.38 -6.73 1.48
CA ALA A 142 -1.03 -6.17 2.65
C ALA A 142 -2.53 -6.47 2.66
N LYS A 143 -3.20 -6.47 1.49
CA LYS A 143 -4.63 -6.81 1.39
C LYS A 143 -4.88 -8.32 1.53
N ARG A 144 -3.93 -9.24 1.30
CA ARG A 144 -4.17 -10.71 1.40
C ARG A 144 -4.69 -11.11 2.79
N GLY A 145 -5.63 -12.06 2.83
CA GLY A 145 -6.19 -12.57 4.08
C GLY A 145 -7.09 -11.58 4.84
N TRP A 146 -7.48 -10.46 4.22
CA TRP A 146 -8.41 -9.51 4.82
C TRP A 146 -9.82 -10.07 5.01
N VAL A 147 -10.22 -11.00 4.13
CA VAL A 147 -11.50 -11.71 4.22
C VAL A 147 -11.57 -12.56 5.49
N ASP A 148 -10.43 -13.07 5.97
CA ASP A 148 -10.35 -13.91 7.16
C ASP A 148 -10.26 -13.12 8.47
N ALA A 149 -10.25 -11.79 8.40
CA ALA A 149 -10.21 -10.94 9.59
C ALA A 149 -11.60 -10.83 10.24
N ASP A 150 -11.64 -10.94 11.56
CA ASP A 150 -12.83 -10.69 12.37
C ASP A 150 -13.06 -9.19 12.60
N VAL A 151 -11.96 -8.43 12.70
CA VAL A 151 -11.96 -6.98 12.88
C VAL A 151 -11.17 -6.31 11.76
N LEU A 152 -11.85 -5.52 10.92
CA LEU A 152 -11.24 -4.79 9.82
C LEU A 152 -11.21 -3.30 10.12
N VAL A 153 -10.02 -2.68 10.07
CA VAL A 153 -9.87 -1.23 10.25
C VAL A 153 -9.57 -0.56 8.91
N VAL A 154 -10.40 0.39 8.51
CA VAL A 154 -10.28 1.14 7.25
C VAL A 154 -10.41 2.63 7.48
N ASN A 155 -9.93 3.46 6.55
CA ASN A 155 -10.26 4.88 6.54
C ASN A 155 -11.62 5.12 5.85
N HIS A 156 -12.36 6.15 6.26
CA HIS A 156 -13.60 6.59 5.60
C HIS A 156 -13.44 6.77 4.08
N ALA A 157 -12.36 7.41 3.63
CA ALA A 157 -12.10 7.63 2.22
C ALA A 157 -11.97 6.31 1.44
N LEU A 158 -11.35 5.29 2.05
CA LEU A 158 -11.23 3.96 1.43
C LEU A 158 -12.57 3.25 1.37
N LEU A 159 -13.36 3.33 2.45
CA LEU A 159 -14.68 2.72 2.53
C LEU A 159 -15.65 3.32 1.50
N LEU A 160 -15.69 4.64 1.41
CA LEU A 160 -16.55 5.35 0.48
C LEU A 160 -16.14 5.11 -0.98
N ALA A 161 -14.82 5.07 -1.26
CA ALA A 161 -14.33 4.75 -2.60
C ALA A 161 -14.73 3.34 -3.03
N ASP A 162 -14.71 2.36 -2.11
CA ASP A 162 -15.11 0.98 -2.40
C ASP A 162 -16.61 0.83 -2.70
N GLN A 163 -17.46 1.58 -1.97
CA GLN A 163 -18.89 1.66 -2.27
C GLN A 163 -19.16 2.36 -3.61
N ALA A 164 -18.50 3.49 -3.88
CA ALA A 164 -18.70 4.27 -5.10
C ALA A 164 -18.31 3.49 -6.37
N LEU A 165 -17.29 2.62 -6.27
CA LEU A 165 -16.87 1.72 -7.36
C LEU A 165 -17.81 0.52 -7.56
N GLY A 166 -18.91 0.43 -6.80
CA GLY A 166 -19.95 -0.60 -6.95
C GLY A 166 -19.51 -2.01 -6.52
N SER A 167 -18.28 -2.18 -6.03
CA SER A 167 -17.80 -3.49 -5.60
C SER A 167 -18.40 -3.93 -4.27
N GLY A 168 -18.70 -2.97 -3.38
CA GLY A 168 -19.20 -3.23 -2.02
C GLY A 168 -18.36 -4.24 -1.24
N ALA A 169 -17.15 -4.53 -1.69
CA ALA A 169 -16.41 -5.72 -1.32
C ALA A 169 -15.96 -5.62 0.13
N LEU A 170 -15.68 -4.42 0.64
CA LEU A 170 -15.22 -4.22 2.01
C LEU A 170 -16.33 -4.35 3.07
N LEU A 171 -17.60 -4.29 2.68
CA LEU A 171 -18.72 -4.44 3.60
C LEU A 171 -19.07 -5.92 3.76
N PRO A 172 -19.00 -6.48 4.97
CA PRO A 172 -19.41 -7.86 5.25
C PRO A 172 -20.92 -8.06 5.20
#